data_AF-A0A6C0LHP0-F1
#
_entry.id   AF-A0A6C0LHP0-F1
#
_cell.length_a   1.000
_cell.length_b   1.000
_cell.length_c   1.000
_cell.angle_alpha   90.00
_cell.angle_beta   90.00
_cell.angle_gamma   90.00
#
_symmetry.space_group_name_H-M   'P 1'
#
loop_
_entity.id
_entity.type
_entity.pdbx_description
1 polymer ?
#
loop_
_entity_poly.entity_id
_entity_poly.type
_entity_poly.pdbx_seq_one_letter_code
_entity_poly.pdbx_strand_id
1 'polypeptide(L)'
;MATEPKENQEFYCYITRITLDYNNIINDNDKILKNWIKKLNMLKFNLAKCYQKIIGRYGATEKTIDAYIEIILNSFREGTIKETIRNYNEIRDKEVQEDIERERIIIATKLERSRITISNSIYIEMLTTEDSRAAKNLYLEFKKELSEYEYEDEDEYIEKIEGYMDDFIQKNLIFGIFVTKKILAGFTIIDTTKKFKIDSSLNKAVCTYYIQEIFVSREYRTKDLKLGQKLFEYCIIRCPKNISYISLMTRPDNRAMILIAEKYGFVQQSITSGDDKNPLLLIKNFDKAENYNSPEYDITLSTPPAAED
;
A
#
# COMPACT_ATOMS: atom_id res chain seq x y z
N MET A 1 -8.19 39.50 10.52
CA MET A 1 -7.46 38.74 9.47
C MET A 1 -7.62 39.48 8.17
N ALA A 2 -6.54 39.83 7.48
CA ALA A 2 -6.63 40.47 6.17
C ALA A 2 -7.08 39.41 5.15
N THR A 3 -8.25 39.59 4.55
CA THR A 3 -8.71 38.77 3.43
C THR A 3 -7.81 39.04 2.23
N GLU A 4 -7.15 38.00 1.74
CA GLU A 4 -6.40 38.08 0.48
C GLU A 4 -7.31 38.48 -0.70
N PRO A 5 -6.74 39.05 -1.77
CA PRO A 5 -7.48 39.30 -2.99
C PRO A 5 -8.08 38.00 -3.51
N LYS A 6 -9.39 38.02 -3.80
CA LYS A 6 -10.14 36.85 -4.30
C LYS A 6 -9.51 36.25 -5.58
N GLU A 7 -8.79 37.05 -6.35
CA GLU A 7 -8.15 36.70 -7.62
C GLU A 7 -7.03 35.64 -7.52
N ASN A 8 -6.48 35.38 -6.32
CA ASN A 8 -5.41 34.39 -6.13
C ASN A 8 -5.90 33.08 -5.49
N GLN A 9 -7.20 32.79 -5.58
CA GLN A 9 -7.79 31.60 -4.98
C GLN A 9 -7.84 30.44 -5.98
N GLU A 10 -7.23 29.32 -5.61
CA GLU A 10 -7.23 28.08 -6.37
C GLU A 10 -7.72 26.90 -5.52
N PHE A 11 -8.36 25.95 -6.16
CA PHE A 11 -8.88 24.74 -5.56
C PHE A 11 -8.60 23.55 -6.47
N TYR A 12 -7.83 22.59 -5.97
CA TYR A 12 -7.64 21.32 -6.65
C TYR A 12 -8.67 20.29 -6.18
N CYS A 13 -9.53 19.83 -7.09
CA CYS A 13 -10.52 18.81 -6.80
C CYS A 13 -9.90 17.40 -6.88
N TYR A 14 -9.70 16.76 -5.73
CA TYR A 14 -9.15 15.41 -5.64
C TYR A 14 -9.99 14.33 -6.34
N ILE A 15 -11.29 14.52 -6.59
CA ILE A 15 -12.20 13.52 -7.21
C ILE A 15 -12.17 13.57 -8.75
N THR A 16 -11.86 14.73 -9.31
CA THR A 16 -11.90 14.94 -10.78
C THR A 16 -10.55 15.32 -11.37
N ARG A 17 -9.58 15.64 -10.49
CA ARG A 17 -8.24 16.16 -10.81
C ARG A 17 -8.26 17.44 -11.63
N ILE A 18 -9.28 18.27 -11.39
CA ILE A 18 -9.44 19.58 -12.02
C ILE A 18 -9.11 20.64 -10.99
N THR A 19 -8.29 21.62 -11.38
CA THR A 19 -8.10 22.86 -10.64
C THR A 19 -9.16 23.87 -11.07
N LEU A 20 -9.80 24.49 -10.09
CA LEU A 20 -10.66 25.66 -10.26
C LEU A 20 -9.93 26.86 -9.68
N ASP A 21 -10.02 27.99 -10.36
CA ASP A 21 -9.64 29.30 -9.86
C ASP A 21 -10.85 30.23 -9.74
N TYR A 22 -10.66 31.39 -9.11
CA TYR A 22 -11.72 32.37 -8.92
C TYR A 22 -12.37 32.83 -10.24
N ASN A 23 -11.60 32.94 -11.33
CA ASN A 23 -12.12 33.35 -12.64
C ASN A 23 -13.03 32.28 -13.26
N ASN A 24 -12.71 30.99 -13.03
CA ASN A 24 -13.57 29.89 -13.45
C ASN A 24 -14.93 29.94 -12.76
N ILE A 25 -15.00 30.47 -11.53
CA ILE A 25 -16.24 30.49 -10.73
C ILE A 25 -17.14 31.70 -11.02
N ILE A 26 -16.59 32.90 -11.22
CA ILE A 26 -17.41 34.09 -11.48
C ILE A 26 -18.05 34.05 -12.87
N ASN A 27 -17.37 33.44 -13.83
CA ASN A 27 -17.90 33.30 -15.17
C ASN A 27 -18.73 32.02 -15.28
N ASP A 28 -20.04 32.12 -15.04
CA ASP A 28 -20.97 30.97 -15.14
C ASP A 28 -20.97 30.27 -16.52
N ASN A 29 -20.36 30.90 -17.54
CA ASN A 29 -20.15 30.30 -18.86
C ASN A 29 -18.79 29.62 -19.06
N ASP A 30 -17.96 29.57 -18.03
CA ASP A 30 -16.63 28.97 -18.08
C ASP A 30 -16.70 27.46 -18.37
N LYS A 31 -15.86 27.05 -19.32
CA LYS A 31 -15.81 25.68 -19.82
C LYS A 31 -15.24 24.71 -18.77
N ILE A 32 -14.31 25.17 -17.93
CA ILE A 32 -13.68 24.37 -16.88
C ILE A 32 -14.68 24.10 -15.77
N LEU A 33 -15.39 25.13 -15.30
CA LEU A 33 -16.45 24.97 -14.28
C LEU A 33 -17.55 24.00 -14.76
N LYS A 34 -18.07 24.20 -15.97
CA LYS A 34 -19.10 23.31 -16.55
C LYS A 34 -18.60 21.86 -16.66
N ASN A 35 -17.35 21.67 -17.07
CA ASN A 35 -16.74 20.34 -17.17
C ASN A 35 -16.56 19.68 -15.80
N TRP A 36 -16.14 20.45 -14.79
CA TRP A 36 -15.98 19.97 -13.42
C TRP A 36 -17.30 19.50 -12.83
N ILE A 37 -18.35 20.33 -12.89
CA ILE A 37 -19.71 19.99 -12.44
C ILE A 37 -20.22 18.75 -13.17
N LYS A 38 -20.04 18.68 -14.50
CA LYS A 38 -20.45 17.53 -15.30
C LYS A 38 -19.77 16.24 -14.81
N LYS A 39 -18.45 16.25 -14.60
CA LYS A 39 -17.71 15.08 -14.12
C LYS A 39 -18.16 14.62 -12.74
N LEU A 40 -18.38 15.55 -11.81
CA LEU A 40 -18.89 15.22 -10.48
C LEU A 40 -20.30 14.63 -10.55
N ASN A 41 -21.19 15.21 -11.37
CA ASN A 41 -22.55 14.73 -11.53
C ASN A 41 -22.62 13.31 -12.10
N MET A 42 -21.64 12.88 -12.90
CA MET A 42 -21.55 11.49 -13.37
C MET A 42 -21.33 10.48 -12.23
N LEU A 43 -20.85 10.94 -11.06
CA LEU A 43 -20.60 10.09 -9.88
C LEU A 43 -21.78 10.04 -8.90
N LYS A 44 -22.84 10.85 -9.11
CA LYS A 44 -23.97 10.97 -8.17
C LYS A 44 -24.63 9.65 -7.79
N PHE A 45 -24.85 8.78 -8.78
CA PHE A 45 -25.62 7.55 -8.58
C PHE A 45 -24.80 6.39 -8.02
N ASN A 46 -23.46 6.48 -8.06
CA ASN A 46 -22.57 5.44 -7.55
C ASN A 46 -21.36 6.07 -6.88
N LEU A 47 -21.62 6.89 -5.87
CA LEU A 47 -20.58 7.63 -5.19
C LEU A 47 -19.81 6.72 -4.26
N ALA A 48 -18.54 6.56 -4.61
CA ALA A 48 -17.61 5.69 -3.95
C ALA A 48 -17.40 6.03 -2.45
N LYS A 49 -17.26 5.05 -1.54
CA LYS A 49 -17.02 5.30 -0.09
C LYS A 49 -15.82 6.25 0.15
N CYS A 50 -14.76 6.12 -0.64
CA CYS A 50 -13.60 7.03 -0.55
C CYS A 50 -13.96 8.47 -0.95
N TYR A 51 -14.81 8.67 -1.95
CA TYR A 51 -15.29 9.99 -2.37
C TYR A 51 -16.25 10.57 -1.34
N GLN A 52 -17.13 9.77 -0.75
CA GLN A 52 -17.95 10.19 0.39
C GLN A 52 -17.09 10.66 1.57
N LYS A 53 -15.95 9.99 1.84
CA LYS A 53 -15.00 10.40 2.87
C LYS A 53 -14.33 11.72 2.54
N ILE A 54 -13.87 11.90 1.30
CA ILE A 54 -13.30 13.17 0.83
C ILE A 54 -14.32 14.30 0.97
N ILE A 55 -15.55 14.09 0.52
CA ILE A 55 -16.63 15.07 0.58
C ILE A 55 -16.96 15.43 2.03
N GLY A 56 -17.07 14.43 2.91
CA GLY A 56 -17.35 14.67 4.33
C GLY A 56 -16.30 15.54 5.02
N ARG A 57 -15.02 15.42 4.63
CA ARG A 57 -13.94 16.26 5.17
C ARG A 57 -14.03 17.73 4.75
N TYR A 58 -14.70 18.03 3.64
CA TYR A 58 -15.02 19.41 3.25
C TYR A 58 -16.23 19.97 4.02
N GLY A 59 -16.87 19.19 4.90
CA GLY A 59 -18.00 19.63 5.72
C GLY A 59 -19.38 19.25 5.15
N ALA A 60 -19.46 18.55 4.02
CA ALA A 60 -20.72 18.05 3.48
C ALA A 60 -21.21 16.85 4.30
N THR A 61 -22.03 17.12 5.31
CA THR A 61 -22.57 16.12 6.25
C THR A 61 -23.33 14.99 5.56
N GLU A 62 -24.09 15.31 4.52
CA GLU A 62 -24.85 14.35 3.71
C GLU A 62 -23.95 13.50 2.79
N LYS A 63 -22.67 13.87 2.65
CA LYS A 63 -21.67 13.21 1.79
C LYS A 63 -22.11 13.05 0.33
N THR A 64 -22.94 13.97 -0.15
CA THR A 64 -23.45 14.00 -1.53
C THR A 64 -22.60 14.90 -2.42
N ILE A 65 -22.65 14.64 -3.73
CA ILE A 65 -22.00 15.49 -4.74
C ILE A 65 -22.60 16.90 -4.75
N ASP A 66 -23.91 17.04 -4.54
CA ASP A 66 -24.58 18.34 -4.54
C ASP A 66 -24.12 19.22 -3.39
N ALA A 67 -24.14 18.68 -2.16
CA ALA A 67 -23.62 19.39 -0.99
C ALA A 67 -22.14 19.76 -1.15
N TYR A 68 -21.34 18.87 -1.74
CA TYR A 68 -19.94 19.15 -2.03
C TYR A 68 -19.75 20.33 -3.00
N ILE A 69 -20.46 20.31 -4.13
CA ILE A 69 -20.39 21.38 -5.14
C ILE A 69 -20.79 22.71 -4.50
N GLU A 70 -21.89 22.72 -3.75
CA GLU A 70 -22.40 23.92 -3.08
C GLU A 70 -21.37 24.51 -2.11
N ILE A 71 -20.76 23.69 -1.25
CA ILE A 71 -19.72 24.13 -0.31
C ILE A 71 -18.56 24.80 -1.06
N ILE A 72 -18.05 24.18 -2.11
CA ILE A 72 -16.91 24.72 -2.87
C ILE A 72 -17.28 26.03 -3.55
N LEU A 73 -18.44 26.09 -4.24
CA LEU A 73 -18.87 27.29 -4.95
C LEU A 73 -19.14 28.46 -3.99
N ASN A 74 -19.82 28.20 -2.86
CA ASN A 74 -20.06 29.23 -1.84
C ASN A 74 -18.73 29.69 -1.23
N SER A 75 -17.79 28.78 -0.98
CA SER A 75 -16.45 29.14 -0.47
C SER A 75 -15.70 30.09 -1.41
N PHE A 76 -15.81 29.92 -2.72
CA PHE A 76 -15.21 30.86 -3.68
C PHE A 76 -15.93 32.22 -3.69
N ARG A 77 -17.27 32.23 -3.66
CA ARG A 77 -18.07 33.48 -3.66
C ARG A 77 -17.78 34.32 -2.42
N GLU A 78 -17.70 33.67 -1.26
CA GLU A 78 -17.42 34.29 0.03
C GLU A 78 -15.93 34.59 0.23
N GLY A 79 -15.04 34.02 -0.59
CA GLY A 79 -13.60 34.19 -0.48
C GLY A 79 -12.97 33.36 0.65
N THR A 80 -13.62 32.28 1.08
CA THR A 80 -13.24 31.40 2.19
C THR A 80 -12.63 30.07 1.73
N ILE A 81 -12.37 29.85 0.44
CA ILE A 81 -11.88 28.55 -0.07
C ILE A 81 -10.58 28.06 0.57
N LYS A 82 -9.65 28.97 0.92
CA LYS A 82 -8.42 28.60 1.66
C LYS A 82 -8.73 28.03 3.04
N GLU A 83 -9.74 28.57 3.72
CA GLU A 83 -10.22 28.06 5.01
C GLU A 83 -10.86 26.68 4.84
N THR A 84 -11.70 26.50 3.81
CA THR A 84 -12.31 25.21 3.47
C THR A 84 -11.25 24.14 3.18
N ILE A 85 -10.18 24.49 2.45
CA ILE A 85 -9.04 23.59 2.20
C ILE A 85 -8.26 23.31 3.49
N ARG A 86 -8.05 24.31 4.35
CA ARG A 86 -7.40 24.12 5.65
C ARG A 86 -8.17 23.12 6.51
N ASN A 87 -9.47 23.31 6.67
CA ASN A 87 -10.34 22.41 7.45
C ASN A 87 -10.31 20.97 6.91
N TYR A 88 -10.35 20.81 5.59
CA TYR A 88 -10.17 19.50 4.95
C TYR A 88 -8.86 18.83 5.36
N ASN A 89 -7.74 19.57 5.29
CA ASN A 89 -6.42 19.04 5.65
C ASN A 89 -6.31 18.71 7.14
N GLU A 90 -6.85 19.55 8.02
CA GLU A 90 -6.85 19.30 9.47
C GLU A 90 -7.62 18.03 9.82
N ILE A 91 -8.81 17.83 9.25
CA ILE A 91 -9.59 16.60 9.47
C ILE A 91 -8.85 15.38 8.91
N ARG A 92 -8.32 15.49 7.68
CA ARG A 92 -7.54 14.42 7.06
C ARG A 92 -6.35 14.02 7.94
N ASP A 93 -5.58 14.99 8.39
CA ASP A 93 -4.35 14.74 9.15
C ASP A 93 -4.68 14.16 10.52
N LYS A 94 -5.76 14.60 11.16
CA LYS A 94 -6.26 14.00 12.41
C LYS A 94 -6.67 12.53 12.22
N GLU A 95 -7.44 12.22 11.18
CA GLU A 95 -7.82 10.84 10.88
C GLU A 95 -6.60 9.95 10.61
N VAL A 96 -5.58 10.49 9.92
CA VAL A 96 -4.31 9.80 9.68
C VAL A 96 -3.59 9.54 11.00
N GLN A 97 -3.52 10.52 11.93
CA GLN A 97 -2.91 10.32 13.25
C GLN A 97 -3.68 9.30 14.09
N GLU A 98 -5.01 9.31 14.07
CA GLU A 98 -5.84 8.31 14.76
C GLU A 98 -5.67 6.91 14.19
N ASP A 99 -5.47 6.79 12.88
CA ASP A 99 -5.14 5.53 12.22
C ASP A 99 -3.72 5.07 12.58
N ILE A 100 -2.73 5.98 12.63
CA ILE A 100 -1.35 5.70 13.06
C ILE A 100 -1.33 5.23 14.51
N GLU A 101 -2.05 5.89 15.43
CA GLU A 101 -2.05 5.52 16.84
C GLU A 101 -2.76 4.19 17.06
N ARG A 102 -3.89 3.95 16.36
CA ARG A 102 -4.52 2.62 16.34
C ARG A 102 -3.56 1.57 15.82
N GLU A 103 -2.83 1.84 14.74
CA GLU A 103 -1.83 0.93 14.20
C GLU A 103 -0.65 0.73 15.14
N ARG A 104 -0.20 1.76 15.84
CA ARG A 104 0.88 1.67 16.83
C ARG A 104 0.48 0.78 18.00
N ILE A 105 -0.74 0.96 18.52
CA ILE A 105 -1.33 0.12 19.56
C ILE A 105 -1.47 -1.31 19.05
N ILE A 106 -1.95 -1.50 17.81
CA ILE A 106 -2.07 -2.79 17.14
C ILE A 106 -0.69 -3.44 16.94
N ILE A 107 0.33 -2.72 16.50
CA ILE A 107 1.68 -3.24 16.25
C ILE A 107 2.36 -3.60 17.58
N ALA A 108 2.21 -2.76 18.61
CA ALA A 108 2.69 -3.04 19.96
C ALA A 108 2.04 -4.28 20.58
N THR A 109 0.79 -4.60 20.24
CA THR A 109 0.10 -5.83 20.68
C THR A 109 0.28 -7.02 19.72
N LYS A 110 0.61 -6.80 18.44
CA LYS A 110 0.72 -7.86 17.41
C LYS A 110 2.14 -8.38 17.19
N LEU A 111 3.18 -7.71 17.69
CA LEU A 111 4.57 -8.12 17.47
C LEU A 111 4.90 -9.50 18.03
N GLU A 112 4.11 -10.04 18.97
CA GLU A 112 4.37 -11.39 19.49
C GLU A 112 3.74 -12.52 18.65
N ARG A 113 2.59 -12.35 17.96
CA ARG A 113 1.91 -13.43 17.19
C ARG A 113 0.96 -12.94 16.07
N SER A 114 1.42 -12.14 15.11
CA SER A 114 0.58 -11.64 14.00
C SER A 114 0.23 -12.72 12.94
N ARG A 115 -0.68 -13.64 13.28
CA ARG A 115 -1.25 -14.62 12.34
C ARG A 115 -2.46 -14.03 11.61
N ILE A 116 -2.44 -14.08 10.28
CA ILE A 116 -3.63 -13.88 9.43
C ILE A 116 -4.07 -15.23 8.88
N THR A 117 -5.25 -15.68 9.28
CA THR A 117 -5.85 -16.92 8.79
C THR A 117 -6.58 -16.65 7.48
N ILE A 118 -6.22 -17.38 6.42
CA ILE A 118 -6.86 -17.31 5.10
C ILE A 118 -7.91 -18.42 4.95
N SER A 119 -7.63 -19.59 5.52
CA SER A 119 -8.56 -20.70 5.68
C SER A 119 -8.14 -21.58 6.85
N ASN A 120 -8.94 -22.60 7.19
CA ASN A 120 -8.60 -23.58 8.23
C ASN A 120 -7.24 -24.29 8.03
N SER A 121 -6.69 -24.25 6.81
CA SER A 121 -5.45 -24.92 6.45
C SER A 121 -4.36 -23.97 5.96
N ILE A 122 -4.64 -22.67 5.78
CA ILE A 122 -3.71 -21.70 5.21
C ILE A 122 -3.69 -20.45 6.08
N TYR A 123 -2.52 -20.06 6.55
CA TYR A 123 -2.33 -18.82 7.30
C TYR A 123 -0.97 -18.19 6.97
N ILE A 124 -0.85 -16.89 7.21
CA ILE A 124 0.41 -16.14 7.10
C ILE A 124 0.78 -15.66 8.49
N GLU A 125 2.02 -15.84 8.90
CA GLU A 125 2.54 -15.32 10.17
C GLU A 125 3.99 -14.87 10.04
N MET A 126 4.42 -14.03 10.97
CA MET A 126 5.82 -13.63 11.10
C MET A 126 6.66 -14.85 11.49
N LEU A 127 7.81 -15.05 10.84
CA LEU A 127 8.69 -16.15 11.21
C LEU A 127 9.47 -15.79 12.47
N THR A 128 9.66 -16.79 13.31
CA THR A 128 10.41 -16.69 14.57
C THR A 128 11.68 -17.53 14.52
N THR A 129 12.46 -17.52 15.60
CA THR A 129 13.63 -18.40 15.73
C THR A 129 13.27 -19.89 15.66
N GLU A 130 12.03 -20.27 16.01
CA GLU A 130 11.53 -21.64 15.87
C GLU A 130 11.41 -22.07 14.39
N ASP A 131 11.18 -21.11 13.49
CA ASP A 131 10.99 -21.35 12.05
C ASP A 131 12.31 -21.27 11.26
N SER A 132 13.41 -20.85 11.89
CA SER A 132 14.69 -20.53 11.25
C SER A 132 15.17 -21.63 10.31
N ARG A 133 15.15 -22.90 10.74
CA ARG A 133 15.55 -24.04 9.90
C ARG A 133 14.70 -24.18 8.64
N ALA A 134 13.37 -24.05 8.77
CA ALA A 134 12.47 -24.17 7.62
C ALA A 134 12.65 -22.99 6.66
N ALA A 135 12.82 -21.78 7.20
CA ALA A 135 13.07 -20.57 6.42
C ALA A 135 14.38 -20.68 5.60
N LYS A 136 15.46 -21.16 6.23
CA LYS A 136 16.77 -21.37 5.60
C LYS A 136 16.68 -22.36 4.43
N ASN A 137 16.05 -23.52 4.64
CA ASN A 137 15.86 -24.52 3.59
C ASN A 137 15.07 -23.96 2.39
N LEU A 138 14.01 -23.20 2.69
CA LEU A 138 13.15 -22.62 1.67
C LEU A 138 13.86 -21.48 0.91
N TYR A 139 14.71 -20.71 1.59
CA TYR A 139 15.54 -19.68 0.96
C TYR A 139 16.65 -20.29 0.09
N LEU A 140 17.25 -21.40 0.51
CA LEU A 140 18.17 -22.18 -0.32
C LEU A 140 17.50 -22.67 -1.60
N GLU A 141 16.26 -23.18 -1.52
CA GLU A 141 15.45 -23.54 -2.70
C GLU A 141 15.29 -22.33 -3.62
N PHE A 142 14.90 -21.18 -3.08
CA PHE A 142 14.74 -19.94 -3.82
C PHE A 142 16.01 -19.53 -4.58
N LYS A 143 17.18 -19.53 -3.91
CA LYS A 143 18.44 -19.15 -4.57
C LYS A 143 18.89 -20.15 -5.63
N LYS A 144 18.66 -21.45 -5.41
CA LYS A 144 18.88 -22.48 -6.43
C LYS A 144 18.00 -22.24 -7.66
N GLU A 145 16.74 -21.84 -7.49
CA GLU A 145 15.87 -21.52 -8.62
C GLU A 145 16.29 -20.29 -9.42
N LEU A 146 16.85 -19.28 -8.76
CA LEU A 146 17.34 -18.09 -9.45
C LEU A 146 18.65 -18.33 -10.20
N SER A 147 19.27 -19.51 -10.07
CA SER A 147 20.65 -19.78 -10.51
C SER A 147 21.66 -18.79 -9.90
N GLU A 148 21.35 -18.24 -8.72
CA GLU A 148 22.22 -17.36 -7.92
C GLU A 148 23.08 -18.18 -6.93
N TYR A 149 23.22 -19.48 -7.19
CA TYR A 149 24.08 -20.38 -6.45
C TYR A 149 25.47 -20.33 -7.09
N GLU A 150 26.26 -19.34 -6.70
CA GLU A 150 27.58 -19.04 -7.28
C GLU A 150 28.68 -19.22 -6.23
N TYR A 151 28.94 -20.44 -5.75
CA TYR A 151 30.07 -20.66 -4.86
C TYR A 151 30.80 -21.99 -5.15
N GLU A 152 32.13 -21.93 -5.04
CA GLU A 152 33.03 -23.09 -5.13
C GLU A 152 32.99 -23.93 -3.85
N ASP A 153 32.53 -23.36 -2.73
CA ASP A 153 32.37 -23.99 -1.42
C ASP A 153 30.90 -23.89 -0.95
N GLU A 154 30.23 -25.04 -0.84
CA GLU A 154 28.83 -25.16 -0.43
C GLU A 154 28.61 -24.80 1.04
N ASP A 155 29.59 -25.08 1.92
CA ASP A 155 29.46 -24.85 3.36
C ASP A 155 29.50 -23.36 3.70
N GLU A 156 30.42 -22.60 3.08
CA GLU A 156 30.51 -21.13 3.26
C GLU A 156 29.22 -20.43 2.76
N TYR A 157 28.64 -20.94 1.68
CA TYR A 157 27.41 -20.38 1.13
C TYR A 157 26.21 -20.61 2.04
N ILE A 158 26.09 -21.83 2.60
CA ILE A 158 25.04 -22.16 3.56
C ILE A 158 25.16 -21.24 4.77
N GLU A 159 26.35 -21.08 5.36
CA GLU A 159 26.56 -20.22 6.53
C GLU A 159 26.14 -18.75 6.27
N LYS A 160 26.45 -18.21 5.08
CA LYS A 160 26.00 -16.86 4.68
C LYS A 160 24.47 -16.75 4.62
N ILE A 161 23.80 -17.75 4.06
CA ILE A 161 22.33 -17.79 4.03
C ILE A 161 21.78 -17.88 5.45
N GLU A 162 22.40 -18.67 6.32
CA GLU A 162 21.94 -18.80 7.69
C GLU A 162 21.98 -17.46 8.42
N GLY A 163 23.11 -16.77 8.38
CA GLY A 163 23.25 -15.44 8.98
C GLY A 163 22.31 -14.41 8.38
N TYR A 164 22.10 -14.46 7.06
CA TYR A 164 21.17 -13.57 6.36
C TYR A 164 19.72 -13.77 6.84
N MET A 165 19.25 -15.02 6.91
CA MET A 165 17.88 -15.33 7.32
C MET A 165 17.63 -15.03 8.78
N ASP A 166 18.59 -15.35 9.65
CA ASP A 166 18.48 -15.07 11.08
C ASP A 166 18.40 -13.56 11.35
N ASP A 167 19.08 -12.72 10.56
CA ASP A 167 18.98 -11.25 10.65
C ASP A 167 17.56 -10.75 10.33
N PHE A 168 16.89 -11.24 9.28
CA PHE A 168 15.51 -10.85 8.99
C PHE A 168 14.51 -11.34 10.04
N ILE A 169 14.72 -12.55 10.58
CA ILE A 169 13.89 -13.10 11.66
C ILE A 169 14.02 -12.20 12.90
N GLN A 170 15.24 -11.89 13.33
CA GLN A 170 15.49 -11.05 14.49
C GLN A 170 14.97 -9.61 14.31
N LYS A 171 15.00 -9.09 13.08
CA LYS A 171 14.47 -7.76 12.74
C LYS A 171 12.96 -7.75 12.49
N ASN A 172 12.27 -8.89 12.58
CA ASN A 172 10.83 -9.03 12.34
C ASN A 172 10.40 -8.60 10.93
N LEU A 173 11.23 -8.90 9.93
CA LEU A 173 11.07 -8.46 8.54
C LEU A 173 10.62 -9.57 7.57
N ILE A 174 10.52 -10.81 8.06
CA ILE A 174 10.15 -11.98 7.25
C ILE A 174 8.85 -12.62 7.74
N PHE A 175 8.01 -13.01 6.77
CA PHE A 175 6.71 -13.61 7.00
C PHE A 175 6.58 -14.88 6.17
N GLY A 176 6.05 -15.94 6.78
CA GLY A 176 5.80 -17.22 6.15
C GLY A 176 4.34 -17.42 5.81
N ILE A 177 4.05 -18.08 4.69
CA ILE A 177 2.74 -18.68 4.43
C ILE A 177 2.81 -20.17 4.71
N PHE A 178 1.92 -20.64 5.56
CA PHE A 178 1.88 -22.00 6.05
C PHE A 178 0.67 -22.73 5.46
N VAL A 179 0.87 -24.01 5.15
CA VAL A 179 -0.18 -24.97 4.78
C VAL A 179 -0.24 -26.10 5.80
N THR A 180 -1.40 -26.74 5.93
CA THR A 180 -1.58 -27.96 6.75
C THR A 180 -0.93 -27.87 8.14
N LYS A 181 -1.50 -26.99 8.98
CA LYS A 181 -1.20 -26.79 10.41
C LYS A 181 0.23 -26.46 10.85
N LYS A 182 1.26 -26.48 9.99
CA LYS A 182 2.63 -26.01 10.31
C LYS A 182 3.66 -26.08 9.17
N ILE A 183 3.27 -26.47 7.95
CA ILE A 183 4.24 -26.61 6.85
C ILE A 183 4.48 -25.25 6.21
N LEU A 184 5.70 -24.71 6.34
CA LEU A 184 6.09 -23.47 5.69
C LEU A 184 6.19 -23.69 4.16
N ALA A 185 5.27 -23.09 3.42
CA ALA A 185 5.13 -23.28 1.97
C ALA A 185 5.76 -22.15 1.14
N GLY A 186 5.97 -21.00 1.75
CA GLY A 186 6.46 -19.80 1.08
C GLY A 186 6.85 -18.73 2.11
N PHE A 187 7.59 -17.74 1.68
CA PHE A 187 7.95 -16.59 2.51
C PHE A 187 7.88 -15.28 1.71
N THR A 188 7.86 -14.18 2.45
CA THR A 188 8.13 -12.84 1.92
C THR A 188 9.01 -12.06 2.89
N ILE A 189 9.92 -11.28 2.34
CA ILE A 189 10.78 -10.35 3.08
C ILE A 189 10.34 -8.93 2.75
N ILE A 190 10.25 -8.09 3.77
CA ILE A 190 9.80 -6.71 3.69
C ILE A 190 10.89 -5.81 4.26
N ASP A 191 11.26 -4.76 3.54
CA ASP A 191 12.21 -3.74 4.00
C ASP A 191 11.55 -2.36 3.92
N THR A 192 11.62 -1.58 4.99
CA THR A 192 11.04 -0.23 5.05
C THR A 192 12.09 0.88 4.93
N THR A 193 13.35 0.51 4.83
CA THR A 193 14.50 1.43 4.81
C THR A 193 14.92 1.81 3.39
N LYS A 194 14.62 0.96 2.39
CA LYS A 194 15.02 1.18 1.01
C LYS A 194 14.32 2.39 0.38
N LYS A 195 15.10 3.20 -0.32
CA LYS A 195 14.63 4.40 -1.03
C LYS A 195 14.84 4.25 -2.51
N PHE A 196 13.88 4.71 -3.30
CA PHE A 196 13.93 4.63 -4.75
C PHE A 196 13.71 5.99 -5.40
N LYS A 197 14.38 6.23 -6.52
CA LYS A 197 13.98 7.29 -7.45
C LYS A 197 12.79 6.77 -8.25
N ILE A 198 11.72 7.55 -8.33
CA ILE A 198 10.47 7.19 -9.01
C ILE A 198 10.08 8.30 -9.98
N ASP A 199 9.32 7.98 -11.02
CA ASP A 199 9.02 8.91 -12.12
C ASP A 199 8.31 10.18 -11.63
N SER A 200 7.45 10.05 -10.62
CA SER A 200 6.70 11.18 -10.06
C SER A 200 7.50 12.06 -9.09
N SER A 201 8.75 11.72 -8.79
CA SER A 201 9.63 12.50 -7.90
C SER A 201 10.73 13.14 -8.74
N LEU A 202 10.74 14.47 -8.81
CA LEU A 202 11.72 15.28 -9.55
C LEU A 202 13.13 15.13 -8.95
N ASN A 203 13.76 13.97 -9.16
CA ASN A 203 15.13 13.59 -8.79
C ASN A 203 15.42 13.24 -7.31
N LYS A 204 14.42 13.20 -6.42
CA LYS A 204 14.62 12.80 -5.02
C LYS A 204 14.21 11.35 -4.78
N ALA A 205 15.07 10.58 -4.13
CA ALA A 205 14.71 9.24 -3.67
C ALA A 205 13.65 9.34 -2.56
N VAL A 206 12.59 8.54 -2.68
CA VAL A 206 11.49 8.49 -1.72
C VAL A 206 11.58 7.21 -0.88
N CYS A 207 11.17 7.27 0.38
CA CYS A 207 11.01 6.07 1.20
C CYS A 207 9.85 5.23 0.66
N THR A 208 10.04 3.91 0.64
CA THR A 208 9.02 2.97 0.19
C THR A 208 8.92 1.80 1.14
N TYR A 209 7.73 1.21 1.26
CA TYR A 209 7.54 -0.12 1.81
C TYR A 209 7.96 -1.12 0.73
N TYR A 210 9.18 -1.63 0.83
CA TYR A 210 9.77 -2.48 -0.19
C TYR A 210 9.44 -3.94 0.07
N ILE A 211 8.67 -4.53 -0.86
CA ILE A 211 8.48 -5.98 -0.94
C ILE A 211 9.74 -6.54 -1.59
N GLN A 212 10.66 -7.00 -0.75
CA GLN A 212 12.00 -7.35 -1.17
C GLN A 212 12.02 -8.66 -1.94
N GLU A 213 11.46 -9.70 -1.34
CA GLU A 213 11.43 -11.03 -1.92
C GLU A 213 10.08 -11.70 -1.62
N ILE A 214 9.60 -12.48 -2.58
CA ILE A 214 8.44 -13.35 -2.43
C ILE A 214 8.79 -14.68 -3.09
N PHE A 215 8.65 -15.75 -2.32
CA PHE A 215 8.87 -17.10 -2.81
C PHE A 215 7.81 -18.06 -2.28
N VAL A 216 7.47 -19.04 -3.11
CA VAL A 216 6.62 -20.18 -2.74
C VAL A 216 7.32 -21.41 -3.30
N SER A 217 7.51 -22.46 -2.49
CA SER A 217 8.13 -23.71 -2.96
C SER A 217 7.34 -24.30 -4.13
N ARG A 218 8.02 -24.94 -5.08
CA ARG A 218 7.39 -25.47 -6.32
C ARG A 218 6.18 -26.34 -6.05
N GLU A 219 6.28 -27.19 -5.03
CA GLU A 219 5.23 -28.14 -4.66
C GLU A 219 3.90 -27.46 -4.27
N TYR A 220 3.94 -26.19 -3.85
CA TYR A 220 2.75 -25.41 -3.47
C TYR A 220 2.34 -24.35 -4.49
N ARG A 221 2.98 -24.28 -5.67
CA ARG A 221 2.60 -23.38 -6.77
C ARG A 221 1.41 -23.87 -7.59
N THR A 222 0.38 -24.38 -6.93
CA THR A 222 -0.82 -24.85 -7.62
C THR A 222 -1.74 -23.69 -7.98
N LYS A 223 -2.46 -23.82 -9.11
CA LYS A 223 -3.40 -22.80 -9.59
C LYS A 223 -4.52 -22.51 -8.59
N ASP A 224 -4.85 -23.47 -7.74
CA ASP A 224 -5.96 -23.38 -6.79
C ASP A 224 -5.56 -22.70 -5.48
N LEU A 225 -4.33 -22.94 -4.99
CA LEU A 225 -3.86 -22.35 -3.74
C LEU A 225 -3.49 -20.87 -3.90
N LYS A 226 -2.89 -20.49 -5.03
CA LYS A 226 -2.45 -19.10 -5.34
C LYS A 226 -1.67 -18.44 -4.20
N LEU A 227 -0.82 -19.21 -3.51
CA LEU A 227 -0.12 -18.75 -2.30
C LEU A 227 0.73 -17.50 -2.53
N GLY A 228 1.38 -17.39 -3.69
CA GLY A 228 2.18 -16.19 -4.04
C GLY A 228 1.33 -14.93 -4.15
N GLN A 229 0.11 -15.04 -4.69
CA GLN A 229 -0.83 -13.91 -4.74
C GLN A 229 -1.30 -13.53 -3.32
N LYS A 230 -1.54 -14.52 -2.46
CA LYS A 230 -1.95 -14.30 -1.06
C LYS A 230 -0.86 -13.62 -0.23
N LEU A 231 0.40 -14.04 -0.39
CA LEU A 231 1.55 -13.36 0.19
C LEU A 231 1.69 -11.92 -0.31
N PHE A 232 1.55 -11.70 -1.62
CA PHE A 232 1.62 -10.37 -2.20
C PHE A 232 0.53 -9.42 -1.66
N GLU A 233 -0.70 -9.92 -1.58
CA GLU A 233 -1.84 -9.21 -1.00
C GLU A 233 -1.62 -8.90 0.48
N TYR A 234 -1.07 -9.86 1.24
CA TYR A 234 -0.67 -9.64 2.63
C TYR A 234 0.32 -8.48 2.77
N CYS A 235 1.36 -8.41 1.93
CA CYS A 235 2.33 -7.32 1.98
C CYS A 235 1.67 -5.95 1.74
N ILE A 236 0.70 -5.87 0.83
CA ILE A 236 -0.04 -4.62 0.58
C ILE A 236 -0.85 -4.22 1.81
N ILE A 237 -1.56 -5.17 2.43
CA ILE A 237 -2.37 -4.93 3.64
C ILE A 237 -1.49 -4.55 4.82
N ARG A 238 -0.29 -5.12 4.91
CA ARG A 238 0.65 -4.91 6.01
C ARG A 238 1.41 -3.58 5.92
N CYS A 239 1.42 -2.95 4.75
CA CYS A 239 2.05 -1.65 4.54
C CYS A 239 1.44 -0.61 5.51
N PRO A 240 2.27 0.04 6.35
CA PRO A 240 1.83 1.13 7.21
C PRO A 240 1.14 2.24 6.41
N LYS A 241 0.03 2.76 6.92
CA LYS A 241 -0.77 3.79 6.22
C LYS A 241 -0.03 5.13 6.03
N ASN A 242 1.00 5.39 6.84
CA ASN A 242 1.81 6.59 6.74
C ASN A 242 2.89 6.51 5.63
N ILE A 243 3.02 5.38 4.94
CA ILE A 243 3.94 5.21 3.81
C ILE A 243 3.17 5.40 2.50
N SER A 244 3.50 6.44 1.75
CA SER A 244 2.83 6.76 0.48
C SER A 244 3.13 5.79 -0.67
N TYR A 245 4.19 4.97 -0.58
CA TYR A 245 4.66 4.14 -1.69
C TYR A 245 4.99 2.71 -1.25
N ILE A 246 4.43 1.72 -1.95
CA ILE A 246 4.92 0.34 -1.94
C ILE A 246 5.77 0.12 -3.17
N SER A 247 6.92 -0.52 -3.01
CA SER A 247 7.82 -0.86 -4.11
C SER A 247 8.05 -2.36 -4.22
N LEU A 248 8.32 -2.81 -5.44
CA LEU A 248 8.74 -4.16 -5.77
C LEU A 248 9.77 -4.05 -6.91
N MET A 249 10.84 -4.83 -6.82
CA MET A 249 11.80 -5.01 -7.92
C MET A 249 11.62 -6.40 -8.50
N THR A 250 11.78 -6.55 -9.81
CA THR A 250 11.73 -7.88 -10.43
C THR A 250 12.50 -7.93 -11.74
N ARG A 251 12.71 -9.16 -12.24
CA ARG A 251 13.30 -9.41 -13.55
C ARG A 251 12.30 -9.17 -14.68
N PRO A 252 12.75 -8.71 -15.86
CA PRO A 252 11.90 -8.58 -17.03
C PRO A 252 11.18 -9.86 -17.45
N ASP A 253 11.77 -11.02 -17.18
CA ASP A 253 11.22 -12.33 -17.52
C ASP A 253 10.21 -12.86 -16.49
N ASN A 254 10.07 -12.24 -15.31
CA ASN A 254 9.15 -12.65 -14.26
C ASN A 254 7.72 -12.15 -14.52
N ARG A 255 7.14 -12.59 -15.65
CA ARG A 255 5.82 -12.17 -16.10
C ARG A 255 4.70 -12.45 -15.09
N ALA A 256 4.83 -13.53 -14.32
CA ALA A 256 3.85 -13.87 -13.28
C ALA A 256 3.78 -12.80 -12.20
N MET A 257 4.93 -12.33 -11.69
CA MET A 257 4.98 -11.29 -10.67
C MET A 257 4.50 -9.94 -11.21
N ILE A 258 4.91 -9.58 -12.44
CA ILE A 258 4.46 -8.34 -13.10
C ILE A 258 2.93 -8.30 -13.19
N LEU A 259 2.29 -9.36 -13.70
CA LEU A 259 0.83 -9.44 -13.82
C LEU A 259 0.12 -9.38 -12.46
N ILE A 260 0.69 -10.01 -11.42
CA ILE A 260 0.16 -9.89 -10.06
C ILE A 260 0.25 -8.44 -9.59
N ALA A 261 1.42 -7.80 -9.71
CA ALA A 261 1.63 -6.43 -9.27
C ALA A 261 0.70 -5.44 -9.98
N GLU A 262 0.56 -5.54 -11.31
CA GLU A 262 -0.34 -4.71 -12.12
C GLU A 262 -1.79 -4.86 -11.67
N LYS A 263 -2.25 -6.08 -11.39
CA LYS A 263 -3.61 -6.34 -10.87
C LYS A 263 -3.89 -5.59 -9.57
N TYR A 264 -2.87 -5.40 -8.74
CA TYR A 264 -2.96 -4.66 -7.48
C TYR A 264 -2.58 -3.18 -7.65
N GLY A 265 -2.48 -2.67 -8.87
CA GLY A 265 -2.30 -1.25 -9.18
C GLY A 265 -0.88 -0.75 -9.00
N PHE A 266 0.12 -1.63 -9.06
CA PHE A 266 1.50 -1.21 -9.25
C PHE A 266 1.69 -0.76 -10.69
N VAL A 267 2.52 0.28 -10.86
CA VAL A 267 2.89 0.81 -12.17
C VAL A 267 4.39 0.68 -12.32
N GLN A 268 4.82 0.07 -13.43
CA GLN A 268 6.22 0.03 -13.79
C GLN A 268 6.75 1.45 -14.01
N GLN A 269 7.89 1.75 -13.42
CA GLN A 269 8.58 3.03 -13.57
C GLN A 269 9.46 3.01 -14.82
N SER A 270 9.69 4.19 -15.40
CA SER A 270 10.65 4.39 -16.48
C SER A 270 12.10 4.34 -15.98
N ILE A 271 12.32 4.73 -14.73
CA ILE A 271 13.61 4.66 -14.04
C ILE A 271 13.86 3.22 -13.57
N THR A 272 15.07 2.72 -13.81
CA THR A 272 15.49 1.38 -13.33
C THR A 272 15.62 1.34 -11.81
N SER A 273 15.52 0.15 -11.25
CA SER A 273 15.60 -0.07 -9.81
C SER A 273 16.99 0.23 -9.20
N GLY A 274 18.04 0.25 -10.03
CA GLY A 274 19.44 0.31 -9.61
C GLY A 274 20.04 -1.04 -9.21
N ASP A 275 19.29 -2.14 -9.37
CA ASP A 275 19.76 -3.52 -9.23
C ASP A 275 19.80 -4.20 -10.60
N ASP A 276 20.99 -4.58 -11.06
CA ASP A 276 21.21 -5.20 -12.37
C ASP A 276 20.53 -6.57 -12.48
N LYS A 277 20.38 -7.30 -11.36
CA LYS A 277 19.69 -8.59 -11.34
C LYS A 277 18.17 -8.42 -11.37
N ASN A 278 17.63 -7.30 -10.87
CA ASN A 278 16.20 -7.02 -10.82
C ASN A 278 15.88 -5.60 -11.31
N PRO A 279 16.09 -5.30 -12.61
CA PRO A 279 16.13 -3.93 -13.11
C PRO A 279 14.75 -3.25 -13.16
N LEU A 280 13.66 -4.01 -13.18
CA LEU A 280 12.32 -3.44 -13.23
C LEU A 280 11.88 -2.98 -11.86
N LEU A 281 11.54 -1.70 -11.74
CA LEU A 281 10.93 -1.10 -10.55
C LEU A 281 9.42 -0.92 -10.75
N LEU A 282 8.63 -1.50 -9.87
CA LEU A 282 7.18 -1.36 -9.82
C LEU A 282 6.80 -0.60 -8.56
N ILE A 283 5.99 0.46 -8.71
CA ILE A 283 5.55 1.30 -7.60
C ILE A 283 4.04 1.36 -7.54
N LYS A 284 3.49 1.13 -6.35
CA LYS A 284 2.11 1.47 -6.00
C LYS A 284 2.13 2.72 -5.14
N ASN A 285 1.45 3.77 -5.59
CA ASN A 285 1.30 5.01 -4.84
C ASN A 285 -0.07 5.03 -4.15
N PHE A 286 -0.09 5.16 -2.83
CA PHE A 286 -1.32 5.28 -2.03
C PHE A 286 -1.96 6.67 -2.11
N ASP A 287 -1.22 7.70 -2.53
CA ASP A 287 -1.57 9.11 -2.39
C ASP A 287 -2.24 9.75 -3.62
N LYS A 288 -2.67 8.98 -4.62
CA LYS A 288 -3.39 9.56 -5.76
C LYS A 288 -4.91 9.51 -5.55
N ALA A 289 -5.37 10.19 -4.49
CA ALA A 289 -6.76 10.60 -4.19
C ALA A 289 -7.90 9.54 -4.11
N GLU A 290 -7.82 8.38 -4.75
CA GLU A 290 -9.00 7.85 -5.43
C GLU A 290 -9.01 6.32 -5.62
N ASN A 291 -8.15 5.53 -4.96
CA ASN A 291 -8.00 4.11 -5.33
C ASN A 291 -8.72 3.12 -4.39
N TYR A 292 -9.99 2.96 -4.76
CA TYR A 292 -10.97 1.94 -4.43
C TYR A 292 -10.44 0.50 -4.25
N ASN A 293 -11.11 -0.21 -3.33
CA ASN A 293 -10.99 -1.63 -2.96
C ASN A 293 -9.84 -1.98 -2.01
N SER A 294 -10.03 -1.73 -0.71
CA SER A 294 -9.68 -2.75 0.27
C SER A 294 -10.82 -3.78 0.25
N PRO A 295 -10.59 -5.07 0.06
CA PRO A 295 -11.55 -6.07 0.49
C PRO A 295 -11.76 -5.85 2.00
N GLU A 296 -13.02 -5.72 2.43
CA GLU A 296 -13.39 -5.85 3.84
C GLU A 296 -13.07 -7.31 4.21
N TYR A 297 -11.89 -7.55 4.79
CA TYR A 297 -11.64 -8.81 5.47
C TYR A 297 -12.18 -8.66 6.89
N ASP A 298 -13.15 -9.51 7.25
CA ASP A 298 -13.42 -9.82 8.65
C ASP A 298 -12.16 -10.49 9.22
N ILE A 299 -11.30 -9.70 9.83
CA ILE A 299 -10.18 -10.20 10.63
C ILE A 299 -10.80 -10.69 11.94
N THR A 300 -11.26 -11.93 11.97
CA THR A 300 -11.55 -12.61 13.24
C THR A 300 -10.23 -12.90 13.93
N LEU A 301 -9.93 -12.09 14.95
CA LEU A 301 -8.87 -12.35 15.92
C LEU A 301 -9.32 -13.52 16.79
N SER A 302 -8.80 -14.72 16.53
CA SER A 302 -8.94 -15.82 17.48
C SER A 302 -7.81 -15.72 18.51
N THR A 303 -8.16 -15.44 19.76
CA THR A 303 -7.28 -15.73 20.91
C THR A 303 -6.98 -17.23 20.94
N PRO A 304 -5.74 -17.65 21.24
CA PRO A 304 -5.47 -19.07 21.49
C PRO A 304 -6.34 -19.54 22.66
N PRO A 305 -6.80 -20.80 22.67
CA PRO A 305 -7.31 -21.39 23.91
C PRO A 305 -6.24 -21.24 24.98
N ALA A 306 -6.66 -20.85 26.18
CA ALA A 306 -5.78 -20.82 27.34
C ALA A 306 -5.05 -22.16 27.44
N ALA A 307 -3.75 -22.12 27.74
CA ALA A 307 -3.03 -23.34 28.09
C ALA A 307 -3.78 -23.96 29.29
N GLU A 308 -4.34 -25.15 29.09
CA GLU A 308 -4.74 -26.00 30.20
C GLU A 308 -3.44 -26.50 30.83
N ASP A 309 -3.21 -26.11 32.08
CA ASP A 309 -2.15 -26.60 32.96
C ASP A 309 -2.28 -28.12 33.22
#